data_AF-A0A355U8L7-F1
#
_entry.id   AF-A0A355U8L7-F1
#
_cell.length_a   1.000
_cell.length_b   1.000
_cell.length_c   1.000
_cell.angle_alpha   90.00
_cell.angle_beta   90.00
_cell.angle_gamma   90.00
#
_symmetry.space_group_name_H-M   'P 1'
#
loop_
_entity.id
_entity.type
_entity.pdbx_description
1 polymer ?
#
loop_
_entity_poly.entity_id
_entity_poly.type
_entity_poly.pdbx_seq_one_letter_code
_entity_poly.pdbx_strand_id
1 'polypeptide(L)'
;MIIIVESGATKTDWCAASADQEPINVKTAGMNLATMPQEAIEKIVREAVGEFKDKGLSGKVSEVHFYAAGLIVPEGERIPAQAEGLDKVLRSFFPEAEMEYASDLLDAARSVCGHKPGIAAIMGTGSNSCLFDGEKVVKNVRSAGFILGDE
;
A
#
# COMPACT_ATOMS: atom_id res chain seq x y z
N MET A 1 16.66 4.27 4.13
CA MET A 1 15.92 3.95 2.89
C MET A 1 14.45 3.83 3.23
N ILE A 2 13.58 4.04 2.26
CA ILE A 2 12.13 3.86 2.42
C ILE A 2 11.67 2.66 1.60
N ILE A 3 10.62 1.99 2.04
CA ILE A 3 9.91 0.98 1.25
C ILE A 3 8.51 1.51 0.94
N ILE A 4 8.13 1.45 -0.33
CA ILE A 4 6.79 1.79 -0.81
C ILE A 4 6.16 0.51 -1.36
N VAL A 5 4.93 0.23 -0.95
CA VAL A 5 4.18 -0.96 -1.34
C VAL A 5 2.83 -0.54 -1.90
N GLU A 6 2.56 -0.90 -3.15
CA GLU A 6 1.27 -0.69 -3.83
C GLU A 6 0.63 -2.05 -4.09
N SER A 7 -0.43 -2.38 -3.36
CA SER A 7 -1.14 -3.65 -3.47
C SER A 7 -2.52 -3.49 -4.10
N GLY A 8 -2.65 -3.95 -5.34
CA GLY A 8 -3.92 -4.15 -6.01
C GLY A 8 -4.49 -5.56 -5.80
N ALA A 9 -5.60 -5.85 -6.48
CA ALA A 9 -6.26 -7.16 -6.42
C ALA A 9 -5.44 -8.29 -7.10
N THR A 10 -4.64 -7.96 -8.12
CA THR A 10 -3.94 -8.96 -8.97
C THR A 10 -2.45 -9.06 -8.71
N LYS A 11 -1.81 -7.94 -8.36
CA LYS A 11 -0.36 -7.82 -8.12
C LYS A 11 -0.08 -6.87 -6.97
N THR A 12 1.07 -7.06 -6.34
CA THR A 12 1.66 -6.08 -5.43
C THR A 12 3.02 -5.67 -5.95
N ASP A 13 3.23 -4.37 -6.11
CA ASP A 13 4.50 -3.77 -6.47
C ASP A 13 5.19 -3.25 -5.20
N TRP A 14 6.42 -3.71 -4.97
CA TRP A 14 7.25 -3.30 -3.84
C TRP A 14 8.49 -2.58 -4.36
N CYS A 15 8.78 -1.41 -3.82
CA CYS A 15 9.95 -0.62 -4.18
C CYS A 15 10.71 -0.17 -2.92
N ALA A 16 11.97 -0.56 -2.81
CA ALA A 16 12.89 0.00 -1.82
C ALA A 16 13.72 1.09 -2.48
N ALA A 17 13.64 2.31 -1.96
CA ALA A 17 14.27 3.49 -2.54
C ALA A 17 15.18 4.22 -1.53
N SER A 18 16.29 4.76 -2.04
CA SER A 18 17.22 5.62 -1.32
C SER A 18 17.74 6.71 -2.26
N ALA A 19 18.18 7.86 -1.73
CA ALA A 19 18.64 8.97 -2.57
C ALA A 19 19.89 8.63 -3.40
N ASP A 20 20.75 7.76 -2.88
CA ASP A 20 22.08 7.47 -3.45
C ASP A 20 22.19 6.07 -4.07
N GLN A 21 21.07 5.34 -4.21
CA GLN A 21 21.06 3.95 -4.69
C GLN A 21 19.93 3.73 -5.68
N GLU A 22 20.18 2.87 -6.68
CA GLU A 22 19.14 2.40 -7.59
C GLU A 22 18.02 1.70 -6.81
N PRO A 23 16.74 1.94 -7.16
CA PRO A 23 15.62 1.33 -6.46
C PRO A 23 15.59 -0.18 -6.70
N ILE A 24 15.37 -0.94 -5.63
CA ILE A 24 15.15 -2.38 -5.72
C ILE A 24 13.65 -2.60 -5.85
N ASN A 25 13.25 -3.30 -6.91
CA ASN A 25 11.84 -3.60 -7.17
C ASN A 25 11.57 -5.09 -7.03
N VAL A 26 10.47 -5.44 -6.36
CA VAL A 26 9.97 -6.79 -6.12
C VAL A 26 8.49 -6.84 -6.49
N LYS A 27 8.03 -7.95 -7.08
CA LYS A 27 6.63 -8.13 -7.46
C LYS A 27 6.10 -9.42 -6.88
N THR A 28 4.96 -9.34 -6.21
CA THR A 28 4.28 -10.51 -5.64
C THR A 28 2.82 -10.56 -6.07
N ALA A 29 2.10 -11.59 -5.61
CA ALA A 29 0.65 -11.64 -5.75
C ALA A 29 -0.03 -10.42 -5.09
N GLY A 30 -1.17 -10.02 -5.63
CA GLY A 30 -2.00 -8.95 -5.08
C GLY A 30 -2.61 -9.31 -3.73
N MET A 31 -2.80 -8.32 -2.86
CA MET A 31 -3.46 -8.46 -1.57
C MET A 31 -4.65 -7.51 -1.48
N ASN A 32 -5.82 -8.06 -1.15
CA ASN A 32 -6.98 -7.29 -0.74
C ASN A 32 -7.20 -7.51 0.76
N LEU A 33 -6.93 -6.47 1.56
CA LEU A 33 -6.95 -6.59 3.02
C LEU A 33 -8.36 -6.72 3.62
N ALA A 34 -9.41 -6.51 2.83
CA ALA A 34 -10.79 -6.71 3.27
C ALA A 34 -11.27 -8.16 3.10
N THR A 35 -10.70 -8.92 2.16
CA THR A 35 -11.25 -10.23 1.75
C THR A 35 -10.25 -11.38 1.82
N MET A 36 -8.94 -11.10 1.81
CA MET A 36 -7.91 -12.13 1.81
C MET A 36 -7.61 -12.61 3.25
N PRO A 37 -7.45 -13.93 3.49
CA PRO A 37 -7.05 -14.44 4.80
C PRO A 37 -5.69 -13.89 5.25
N GLN A 38 -5.57 -13.64 6.55
CA GLN A 38 -4.37 -13.03 7.14
C GLN A 38 -3.11 -13.87 6.88
N GLU A 39 -3.19 -15.19 6.99
CA GLU A 39 -2.06 -16.09 6.78
C GLU A 39 -1.53 -16.03 5.34
N ALA A 40 -2.40 -15.79 4.37
CA ALA A 40 -2.03 -15.61 2.97
C ALA A 40 -1.30 -14.28 2.74
N ILE A 41 -1.79 -13.20 3.35
CA ILE A 41 -1.15 -11.88 3.34
C ILE A 41 0.25 -11.98 3.95
N GLU A 42 0.37 -12.57 5.15
CA GLU A 42 1.66 -12.74 5.83
C GLU A 42 2.67 -13.54 5.00
N LYS A 43 2.21 -14.56 4.27
CA LYS A 43 3.07 -15.34 3.36
C LYS A 43 3.61 -14.47 2.22
N ILE A 44 2.75 -13.66 1.59
CA ILE A 44 3.14 -12.75 0.49
C ILE A 44 4.17 -11.73 1.00
N VAL A 45 3.98 -11.17 2.19
CA VAL A 45 4.95 -10.23 2.79
C VAL A 45 6.30 -10.92 3.02
N ARG A 46 6.32 -12.15 3.55
CA ARG A 46 7.57 -12.89 3.78
C ARG A 46 8.30 -13.21 2.48
N GLU A 47 7.56 -13.55 1.42
CA GLU A 47 8.09 -13.76 0.07
C GLU A 47 8.75 -12.49 -0.46
N ALA A 48 8.06 -11.34 -0.39
CA ALA A 48 8.60 -10.06 -0.84
C ALA A 48 9.89 -9.68 -0.11
N VAL A 49 9.91 -9.81 1.22
CA VAL A 49 11.11 -9.52 2.03
C VAL A 49 12.25 -10.50 1.73
N GLY A 50 11.96 -11.76 1.44
CA GLY A 50 12.95 -12.73 0.97
C GLY A 50 13.60 -12.28 -0.34
N GLU A 51 12.78 -11.92 -1.33
CA GLU A 51 13.27 -11.46 -2.63
C GLU A 51 14.07 -10.15 -2.54
N PHE A 52 13.67 -9.23 -1.65
CA PHE A 52 14.44 -8.03 -1.36
C PHE A 52 15.86 -8.36 -0.86
N LYS A 53 15.97 -9.31 0.07
CA LYS A 53 17.27 -9.74 0.61
C LYS A 53 18.14 -10.36 -0.49
N ASP A 54 17.54 -11.20 -1.34
CA ASP A 54 18.24 -11.83 -2.46
C ASP A 54 18.73 -10.80 -3.49
N LYS A 55 17.97 -9.72 -3.67
CA LYS A 55 18.34 -8.57 -4.51
C LYS A 55 19.31 -7.57 -3.85
N GLY A 56 19.80 -7.89 -2.66
CA GLY A 56 20.84 -7.10 -1.99
C GLY A 56 20.33 -5.88 -1.22
N LEU A 57 19.06 -5.90 -0.79
CA LEU A 57 18.55 -4.90 0.15
C LEU A 57 19.46 -4.88 1.39
N SER A 58 20.22 -3.80 1.52
CA SER A 58 21.27 -3.66 2.51
C SER A 58 21.19 -2.29 3.17
N GLY A 59 21.27 -2.27 4.51
CA GLY A 59 21.11 -1.05 5.31
C GLY A 59 19.77 -0.95 6.03
N LYS A 60 19.56 0.17 6.72
CA LYS A 60 18.40 0.40 7.58
C LYS A 60 17.22 0.97 6.79
N VAL A 61 16.08 0.28 6.86
CA VAL A 61 14.77 0.79 6.44
C VAL A 61 14.26 1.72 7.54
N SER A 62 14.05 3.00 7.19
CA SER A 62 13.55 4.02 8.11
C SER A 62 12.03 4.12 8.08
N GLU A 63 11.41 3.88 6.92
CA GLU A 63 9.98 4.04 6.70
C GLU A 63 9.45 2.95 5.77
N VAL A 64 8.22 2.50 6.02
CA VAL A 64 7.44 1.64 5.12
C VAL A 64 6.08 2.28 4.91
N HIS A 65 5.76 2.62 3.67
CA HIS A 65 4.45 3.12 3.25
C HIS A 65 3.73 2.00 2.51
N PHE A 66 2.63 1.52 3.08
CA PHE A 66 1.87 0.40 2.57
C PHE A 66 0.48 0.86 2.14
N TYR A 67 0.21 0.72 0.85
CA TYR A 67 -1.04 1.07 0.21
C TYR A 67 -1.73 -0.17 -0.33
N ALA A 68 -3.01 -0.36 -0.01
CA ALA A 68 -3.73 -1.53 -0.47
C ALA A 68 -5.21 -1.31 -0.72
N ALA A 69 -5.73 -2.07 -1.69
CA ALA A 69 -7.15 -2.27 -1.87
C ALA A 69 -7.78 -2.93 -0.64
N GLY A 70 -8.99 -2.49 -0.27
CA GLY A 70 -9.72 -3.01 0.88
C GLY A 70 -9.20 -2.52 2.25
N LEU A 71 -8.19 -1.65 2.28
CA LEU A 71 -7.74 -1.03 3.50
C LEU A 71 -8.56 0.20 3.83
N ILE A 72 -9.17 0.20 5.02
CA ILE A 72 -9.89 1.34 5.58
C ILE A 72 -9.11 1.74 6.82
N VAL A 73 -8.71 3.02 6.88
CA VAL A 73 -7.95 3.57 8.01
C VAL A 73 -8.87 4.51 8.79
N PRO A 74 -9.35 4.11 9.97
CA PRO A 74 -10.13 5.00 10.82
C PRO A 74 -9.31 6.22 11.25
N GLU A 75 -9.97 7.35 11.44
CA GLU A 75 -9.30 8.58 11.89
C GLU A 75 -8.65 8.36 13.27
N GLY A 76 -7.36 8.68 13.39
CA GLY A 76 -6.58 8.49 14.61
C GLY A 76 -5.96 7.10 14.79
N GLU A 77 -6.28 6.12 13.94
CA GLU A 77 -5.65 4.81 13.98
C GLU A 77 -4.40 4.77 13.09
N ARG A 78 -3.26 4.41 13.68
CA ARG A 78 -2.00 4.23 12.94
C ARG A 78 -1.90 2.87 12.27
N ILE A 79 -2.49 1.84 12.88
CA ILE A 79 -2.48 0.46 12.40
C ILE A 79 -3.92 -0.02 12.39
N PRO A 80 -4.58 -0.07 11.22
CA PRO A 80 -5.94 -0.59 11.12
C PRO A 80 -6.00 -2.06 11.50
N ALA A 81 -7.15 -2.52 12.01
CA ALA A 81 -7.37 -3.92 12.35
C ALA A 81 -7.04 -4.89 11.20
N GLN A 82 -7.35 -4.52 9.94
CA GLN A 82 -7.02 -5.34 8.76
C GLN A 82 -5.51 -5.50 8.51
N ALA A 83 -4.69 -4.62 9.08
CA ALA A 83 -3.23 -4.60 8.89
C ALA A 83 -2.45 -5.14 10.10
N GLU A 84 -3.09 -5.53 11.21
CA GLU A 84 -2.35 -5.97 12.41
C GLU A 84 -1.41 -7.16 12.17
N GLY A 85 -1.86 -8.15 11.39
CA GLY A 85 -1.06 -9.32 11.04
C GLY A 85 0.17 -8.97 10.23
N LEU A 86 -0.05 -8.19 9.16
CA LEU A 86 1.01 -7.78 8.26
C LEU A 86 1.99 -6.82 8.94
N ASP A 87 1.52 -5.95 9.84
CA ASP A 87 2.36 -5.06 10.65
C ASP A 87 3.31 -5.85 11.54
N LYS A 88 2.82 -6.89 12.23
CA LYS A 88 3.68 -7.79 13.03
C LYS A 88 4.77 -8.42 12.19
N VAL A 89 4.45 -8.87 10.98
CA VAL A 89 5.43 -9.46 10.06
C VAL A 89 6.44 -8.43 9.59
N LEU A 90 5.99 -7.27 9.10
CA LEU A 90 6.87 -6.18 8.65
C LEU A 90 7.80 -5.71 9.76
N ARG A 91 7.29 -5.50 10.98
CA ARG A 91 8.11 -5.11 12.14
C ARG A 91 9.13 -6.15 12.55
N SER A 92 8.85 -7.44 12.32
CA SER A 92 9.85 -8.49 12.58
C SER A 92 11.07 -8.38 11.65
N PHE A 93 10.92 -7.75 10.49
CA PHE A 93 11.99 -7.52 9.52
C PHE A 93 12.58 -6.09 9.60
N PHE A 94 11.74 -5.11 9.91
CA PHE A 94 12.08 -3.68 9.95
C PHE A 94 11.64 -3.08 11.30
N PRO A 95 12.28 -3.47 12.41
CA PRO A 95 11.83 -3.13 13.76
C PRO A 95 11.89 -1.63 14.07
N GLU A 96 12.79 -0.90 13.41
CA GLU A 96 13.03 0.52 13.62
C GLU A 96 12.32 1.41 12.59
N ALA A 97 11.55 0.81 11.67
CA ALA A 97 10.86 1.55 10.64
C ALA A 97 9.55 2.15 11.15
N GLU A 98 9.28 3.39 10.75
CA GLU A 98 7.95 3.98 10.85
C GLU A 98 7.03 3.35 9.80
N MET A 99 5.83 2.96 10.21
CA MET A 99 4.85 2.29 9.34
C MET A 99 3.70 3.26 9.06
N GLU A 100 3.37 3.45 7.79
CA GLU A 100 2.15 4.10 7.33
C GLU A 100 1.32 3.10 6.54
N TYR A 101 0.05 2.98 6.91
CA TYR A 101 -0.94 2.17 6.20
C TYR A 101 -2.00 3.10 5.62
N ALA A 102 -2.27 2.97 4.32
CA ALA A 102 -3.23 3.80 3.62
C ALA A 102 -3.98 3.03 2.52
N SER A 103 -5.09 3.58 2.06
CA SER A 103 -5.84 2.98 0.94
C SER A 103 -5.10 3.16 -0.39
N ASP A 104 -5.36 2.27 -1.33
CA ASP A 104 -5.00 2.40 -2.74
C ASP A 104 -5.44 3.74 -3.35
N LEU A 105 -6.56 4.29 -2.89
CA LEU A 105 -7.07 5.57 -3.38
C LEU A 105 -6.22 6.77 -2.90
N LEU A 106 -5.72 6.73 -1.67
CA LEU A 106 -4.80 7.77 -1.20
C LEU A 106 -3.46 7.68 -1.94
N ASP A 107 -3.00 6.47 -2.25
CA ASP A 107 -1.81 6.25 -3.08
C ASP A 107 -1.98 6.86 -4.48
N ALA A 108 -3.08 6.53 -5.15
CA ALA A 108 -3.39 7.08 -6.46
C ALA A 108 -3.44 8.61 -6.43
N ALA A 109 -4.05 9.19 -5.39
CA ALA A 109 -4.12 10.64 -5.22
C ALA A 109 -2.74 11.29 -5.01
N ARG A 110 -1.92 10.74 -4.10
CA ARG A 110 -0.55 11.23 -3.87
C ARG A 110 0.31 11.10 -5.12
N SER A 111 0.16 10.01 -5.86
CA SER A 111 0.92 9.73 -7.08
C SER A 111 0.59 10.69 -8.22
N VAL A 112 -0.69 11.00 -8.47
CA VAL A 112 -1.09 11.85 -9.62
C VAL A 112 -1.20 13.33 -9.29
N CYS A 113 -1.56 13.68 -8.05
CA CYS A 113 -1.75 15.07 -7.62
C CYS A 113 -0.53 15.64 -6.88
N GLY A 114 0.37 14.79 -6.38
CA GLY A 114 1.46 15.20 -5.49
C GLY A 114 0.92 15.87 -4.23
N HIS A 115 1.29 17.13 -4.01
CA HIS A 115 0.84 17.95 -2.88
C HIS A 115 -0.20 19.02 -3.26
N LYS A 116 -0.93 18.81 -4.36
CA LYS A 116 -1.92 19.78 -4.85
C LYS A 116 -3.34 19.20 -4.75
N PRO A 117 -4.35 20.04 -4.53
CA PRO A 117 -5.74 19.62 -4.66
C PRO A 117 -6.03 19.09 -6.07
N GLY A 118 -6.86 18.05 -6.17
CA GLY A 118 -7.21 17.45 -7.44
C GLY A 118 -8.22 16.32 -7.32
N ILE A 119 -8.57 15.73 -8.47
CA ILE A 119 -9.41 14.53 -8.54
C ILE A 119 -8.51 13.39 -8.99
N ALA A 120 -8.52 12.28 -8.26
CA ALA A 120 -7.84 11.06 -8.64
C ALA A 120 -8.85 9.95 -8.89
N ALA A 121 -8.59 9.15 -9.91
CA ALA A 121 -9.41 8.01 -10.28
C ALA A 121 -8.54 6.79 -10.54
N ILE A 122 -9.01 5.63 -10.07
CA ILE A 122 -8.44 4.32 -10.35
C ILE A 122 -9.31 3.67 -11.43
N MET A 123 -8.67 3.13 -12.46
CA MET A 123 -9.33 2.35 -13.52
C MET A 123 -8.56 1.04 -13.71
N GLY A 124 -9.05 -0.05 -13.11
CA GLY A 124 -8.40 -1.36 -13.10
C GLY A 124 -9.41 -2.50 -13.05
N THR A 125 -9.19 -3.49 -12.18
CA THR A 125 -10.16 -4.58 -11.95
C THR A 125 -11.51 -4.07 -11.44
N GLY A 126 -11.49 -2.95 -10.72
CA GLY A 126 -12.66 -2.11 -10.47
C GLY A 126 -12.29 -0.64 -10.73
N SER A 127 -13.23 0.26 -10.49
CA SER A 127 -13.00 1.70 -10.54
C SER A 127 -13.20 2.36 -9.19
N ASN A 128 -12.56 3.51 -8.95
CA ASN A 128 -12.76 4.29 -7.73
C ASN A 128 -12.37 5.74 -7.98
N SER A 129 -12.91 6.69 -7.23
CA SER A 129 -12.54 8.11 -7.36
C SER A 129 -12.60 8.89 -6.05
N CYS A 130 -11.74 9.91 -5.96
CA CYS A 130 -11.74 10.85 -4.84
C CYS A 130 -11.48 12.30 -5.25
N LEU A 131 -11.93 13.20 -4.40
CA LEU A 131 -11.43 14.56 -4.26
C LEU A 131 -10.31 14.56 -3.21
N PHE A 132 -9.15 15.04 -3.60
CA PHE A 132 -7.95 15.20 -2.79
C PHE A 132 -7.68 16.68 -2.54
N ASP A 133 -7.32 17.06 -1.32
CA ASP A 133 -7.06 18.46 -0.95
C ASP A 133 -5.56 18.86 -1.02
N GLY A 134 -4.68 17.93 -1.40
CA GLY A 134 -3.23 18.11 -1.37
C GLY A 134 -2.54 17.32 -0.26
N GLU A 135 -3.29 16.85 0.74
CA GLU A 135 -2.77 16.04 1.84
C GLU A 135 -3.60 14.77 2.07
N LYS A 136 -4.93 14.86 1.99
CA LYS A 136 -5.87 13.77 2.27
C LYS A 136 -7.04 13.71 1.30
N VAL A 137 -7.68 12.54 1.28
CA VAL A 137 -8.96 12.31 0.59
C VAL A 137 -10.07 12.98 1.40
N VAL A 138 -10.69 14.03 0.85
CA VAL A 138 -11.79 14.77 1.51
C VAL A 138 -13.16 14.31 1.07
N LYS A 139 -13.26 13.69 -0.11
CA LYS A 139 -14.50 13.08 -0.59
C LYS A 139 -14.16 11.86 -1.43
N ASN A 140 -14.90 10.77 -1.22
CA ASN A 140 -14.83 9.56 -2.03
C ASN A 140 -16.23 9.28 -2.58
N VAL A 141 -16.31 8.91 -3.86
CA VAL A 141 -17.52 8.30 -4.44
C VAL A 141 -17.32 6.79 -4.37
N ARG A 142 -18.13 6.11 -3.56
CA ARG A 142 -18.02 4.66 -3.40
C ARG A 142 -18.35 3.98 -4.71
N SER A 143 -17.48 3.08 -5.15
CA SER A 143 -17.61 2.41 -6.45
C SER A 143 -18.75 1.40 -6.53
N ALA A 144 -19.31 0.99 -5.38
CA ALA A 144 -20.37 -0.01 -5.24
C ALA A 144 -20.04 -1.43 -5.76
N GLY A 145 -18.84 -1.64 -6.29
CA GLY A 145 -18.34 -2.93 -6.76
C GLY A 145 -18.96 -3.38 -8.09
N PHE A 146 -18.33 -4.36 -8.73
CA PHE A 146 -18.62 -4.81 -10.11
C PHE A 146 -20.09 -5.11 -10.49
N ILE A 147 -20.98 -5.37 -9.52
CA ILE A 147 -22.41 -5.63 -9.79
C ILE A 147 -23.21 -4.32 -9.85
N LEU A 148 -22.92 -3.38 -8.96
CA LEU A 148 -23.74 -2.18 -8.72
C LEU A 148 -23.06 -0.88 -9.19
N GLY A 149 -21.80 -0.98 -9.63
CA GLY A 149 -21.01 0.12 -10.17
C GLY A 149 -19.71 -0.39 -10.78
N ASP A 150 -18.57 0.15 -10.34
CA ASP A 150 -17.24 0.00 -10.96
C ASP A 150 -17.22 0.39 -12.47
N GLU A 151 -17.93 1.46 -12.87
CA GLU A 151 -17.85 2.05 -14.24
C GLU A 151 -16.54 2.78 -14.58
#